data_AF-A0A067R988-F1
#
_entry.id   AF-A0A067R988-F1
#
_cell.length_a   1.000
_cell.length_b   1.000
_cell.length_c   1.000
_cell.angle_alpha   90.00
_cell.angle_beta   90.00
_cell.angle_gamma   90.00
#
_symmetry.space_group_name_H-M   'P 1'
#
loop_
_entity.id
_entity.type
_entity.pdbx_description
1 polymer ?
#
loop_
_entity_poly.entity_id
_entity_poly.type
_entity_poly.pdbx_seq_one_letter_code
_entity_poly.pdbx_strand_id
1 'polypeptide(L)'
;LISHRKDPELDAWRRSWGYSVENKDEFWAALKPDYYYLMDNNLIESCKEASGELSWDEKDVTAASYTWSFSEFLKQFSELYSWLNSIQEAVYGKEENVIDRSLRVSHVEDMQHKVYRRKLFNDQANRLLRRCPDMRDEVMWRMARLNSKWEMLEQAITPCKSNPGQLDVCTDVEHEVKCLRKWIRDMESRLQPLDFRVGDGWSLQELEEKAWEHM
;
A
#
# COMPACT_ATOMS: atom_id res chain seq x y z
N LEU A 1 6.68 -59.63 -18.26
CA LEU A 1 7.71 -59.76 -17.20
C LEU A 1 8.74 -58.65 -17.41
N ILE A 2 8.52 -57.48 -16.83
CA ILE A 2 9.47 -56.37 -16.91
C ILE A 2 10.02 -56.17 -15.50
N SER A 3 11.29 -56.51 -15.34
CA SER A 3 12.09 -56.35 -14.13
C SER A 3 12.39 -54.86 -13.94
N HIS A 4 11.81 -54.25 -12.90
CA HIS A 4 12.24 -52.93 -12.44
C HIS A 4 13.62 -53.06 -11.81
N ARG A 5 14.65 -52.62 -12.53
CA ARG A 5 16.00 -52.41 -12.00
C ARG A 5 15.89 -51.45 -10.82
N LYS A 6 16.23 -51.92 -9.63
CA LYS A 6 16.37 -51.08 -8.42
C LYS A 6 17.66 -50.26 -8.56
N ASP A 7 17.51 -48.95 -8.40
CA ASP A 7 18.58 -47.97 -8.53
C ASP A 7 19.43 -47.92 -7.23
N PRO A 8 20.71 -48.33 -7.25
CA PRO A 8 21.53 -48.47 -6.05
C PRO A 8 21.87 -47.15 -5.35
N GLU A 9 21.73 -45.99 -6.03
CA GLU A 9 22.01 -44.67 -5.42
C GLU A 9 20.94 -44.24 -4.41
N LEU A 10 19.68 -44.58 -4.63
CA LEU A 10 18.58 -44.29 -3.70
C LEU A 10 18.72 -45.03 -2.36
N ASP A 11 19.23 -46.26 -2.40
CA ASP A 11 19.51 -47.05 -1.20
C ASP A 11 20.77 -46.57 -0.47
N ALA A 12 21.74 -45.97 -1.17
CA ALA A 12 22.89 -45.32 -0.53
C ALA A 12 22.47 -44.05 0.23
N TRP A 13 21.59 -43.23 -0.37
CA TRP A 13 21.02 -42.05 0.29
C TRP A 13 20.20 -42.40 1.55
N ARG A 14 19.39 -43.46 1.50
CA ARG A 14 18.65 -43.93 2.70
C ARG A 14 19.56 -44.40 3.82
N ARG A 15 20.73 -44.99 3.50
CA ARG A 15 21.72 -45.39 4.50
C ARG A 15 22.54 -44.23 5.06
N SER A 16 22.69 -43.14 4.30
CA SER A 16 23.43 -41.94 4.73
C SER A 16 22.74 -41.18 5.87
N TRP A 17 21.42 -41.32 6.01
CA TRP A 17 20.62 -40.71 7.07
C TRP A 17 20.23 -41.73 8.13
N GLY A 18 21.19 -42.55 8.59
CA GLY A 18 21.13 -43.29 9.86
C GLY A 18 19.77 -43.88 10.26
N TYR A 19 18.98 -44.42 9.32
CA TYR A 19 17.69 -45.03 9.63
C TYR A 19 17.93 -46.43 10.19
N SER A 20 18.46 -46.48 11.42
CA SER A 20 18.31 -47.64 12.28
C SER A 20 16.99 -47.46 13.02
N VAL A 21 16.06 -48.38 12.80
CA VAL A 21 14.74 -48.40 13.46
C VAL A 21 14.89 -48.49 14.99
N GLU A 22 16.05 -48.95 15.49
CA GLU A 22 16.37 -49.06 16.92
C GLU A 22 16.67 -47.70 17.58
N ASN A 23 17.04 -46.65 16.82
CA ASN A 23 17.52 -45.39 17.38
C ASN A 23 16.46 -44.27 17.43
N LYS A 24 15.25 -44.56 16.95
CA LYS A 24 14.16 -43.60 16.90
C LYS A 24 13.66 -43.26 18.30
N ASP A 25 13.61 -44.25 19.19
CA ASP A 25 13.14 -44.09 20.56
C ASP A 25 14.14 -43.29 21.41
N GLU A 26 15.44 -43.45 21.17
CA GLU A 26 16.49 -42.70 21.89
C GLU A 26 16.56 -41.23 21.41
N PHE A 27 16.44 -40.99 20.11
CA PHE A 27 16.33 -39.62 19.57
C PHE A 27 15.08 -38.90 20.09
N TRP A 28 13.91 -39.55 20.03
CA TRP A 28 12.71 -38.96 20.59
C TRP A 28 12.80 -38.80 22.10
N ALA A 29 13.44 -39.71 22.84
CA ALA A 29 13.67 -39.56 24.27
C ALA A 29 14.57 -38.37 24.62
N ALA A 30 15.58 -38.07 23.79
CA ALA A 30 16.44 -36.90 23.94
C ALA A 30 15.71 -35.58 23.60
N LEU A 31 14.83 -35.58 22.58
CA LEU A 31 14.09 -34.40 22.13
C LEU A 31 12.85 -34.09 22.99
N LYS A 32 12.27 -35.12 23.61
CA LYS A 32 11.01 -35.06 24.36
C LYS A 32 11.00 -34.01 25.48
N PRO A 33 12.05 -33.85 26.32
CA PRO A 33 12.08 -32.83 27.37
C PRO A 33 11.97 -31.40 26.80
N ASP A 34 12.72 -31.10 25.74
CA ASP A 34 12.70 -29.78 25.11
C ASP A 34 11.36 -29.47 24.44
N TYR A 35 10.76 -30.47 23.81
CA TYR A 35 9.42 -30.35 23.23
C TYR A 35 8.35 -30.09 24.29
N TYR A 36 8.38 -30.81 25.42
CA TYR A 36 7.45 -30.56 26.53
C TYR A 36 7.69 -29.23 27.21
N TYR A 37 8.93 -28.77 27.32
CA TYR A 37 9.25 -27.44 27.83
C TYR A 37 8.70 -26.34 26.91
N LEU A 38 8.90 -26.46 25.59
CA LEU A 38 8.39 -25.49 24.61
C LEU A 38 6.87 -25.48 24.49
N MET A 39 6.21 -26.63 24.70
CA MET A 39 4.76 -26.74 24.73
C MET A 39 4.16 -26.55 26.13
N ASP A 40 4.97 -26.27 27.15
CA ASP A 40 4.45 -26.05 28.49
C ASP A 40 3.60 -24.76 28.49
N ASN A 41 2.32 -24.90 28.87
CA ASN A 41 1.39 -23.79 28.92
C ASN A 41 1.81 -22.73 29.95
N ASN A 42 2.66 -23.09 30.92
CA ASN A 42 3.23 -22.15 31.88
C ASN A 42 4.14 -21.10 31.23
N LEU A 43 4.82 -21.42 30.12
CA LEU A 43 5.62 -20.45 29.34
C LEU A 43 4.71 -19.47 28.59
N ILE A 44 3.60 -19.97 28.05
CA ILE A 44 2.59 -19.16 27.35
C ILE A 44 1.83 -18.27 28.34
N GLU A 45 1.52 -18.76 29.53
CA GLU A 45 0.89 -18.01 30.62
C GLU A 45 1.85 -16.97 31.20
N SER A 46 3.13 -17.31 31.42
CA SER A 46 4.15 -16.35 31.85
C SER A 46 4.34 -15.20 30.85
N CYS A 47 4.30 -15.49 29.55
CA CYS A 47 4.29 -14.45 28.51
C CYS A 47 2.99 -13.63 28.49
N LYS A 48 1.83 -14.26 28.75
CA LYS A 48 0.53 -13.57 28.83
C LYS A 48 0.41 -12.67 30.07
N GLU A 49 0.89 -13.10 31.22
CA GLU A 49 0.88 -12.32 32.46
C GLU A 49 1.83 -11.11 32.37
N ALA A 50 3.00 -11.28 31.74
CA ALA A 50 3.89 -10.15 31.41
C ALA A 50 3.29 -9.18 30.38
N SER A 51 2.29 -9.60 29.60
CA SER A 51 1.55 -8.72 28.68
C SER A 51 0.59 -7.78 29.42
N GLY A 52 0.18 -8.12 30.66
CA GLY A 52 -0.74 -7.34 31.47
C GLY A 52 -0.09 -6.10 32.13
N GLU A 53 1.22 -6.14 32.38
CA GLU A 53 1.99 -4.99 32.91
C GLU A 53 2.48 -4.03 31.82
N LEU A 54 2.36 -4.42 30.55
CA LEU A 54 2.58 -3.54 29.38
C LEU A 54 1.25 -3.00 28.86
N SER A 55 0.34 -2.57 29.73
CA SER A 55 -0.73 -1.67 29.31
C SER A 55 -0.08 -0.33 28.99
N TRP A 56 0.34 -0.16 27.74
CA TRP A 56 0.78 1.10 27.19
C TRP A 56 -0.35 2.09 27.38
N ASP A 57 -0.23 2.95 28.38
CA ASP A 57 -1.17 4.05 28.51
C ASP A 57 -0.97 4.97 27.28
N GLU A 58 -2.07 5.51 26.79
CA GLU A 58 -2.05 6.36 25.59
C GLU A 58 -1.23 7.65 25.81
N LYS A 59 -0.80 7.89 27.06
CA LYS A 59 -0.13 9.10 27.52
C LYS A 59 1.40 8.95 27.49
N ASP A 60 1.98 7.81 27.84
CA ASP A 60 3.44 7.62 27.85
C ASP A 60 4.05 7.52 26.45
N VAL A 61 3.29 7.09 25.44
CA VAL A 61 3.75 7.05 24.04
C VAL A 61 3.80 8.45 23.40
N THR A 62 3.04 9.42 23.94
CA THR A 62 2.97 10.78 23.35
C THR A 62 4.17 11.67 23.69
N ALA A 63 4.92 11.36 24.75
CA ALA A 63 6.13 12.08 25.12
C ALA A 63 7.39 11.59 24.37
N ALA A 64 7.39 10.33 23.89
CA ALA A 64 8.55 9.70 23.25
C ALA A 64 8.41 9.44 21.74
N SER A 65 7.26 9.70 21.13
CA SER A 65 7.07 9.54 19.68
C SER A 65 7.69 10.71 18.93
N TYR A 66 8.82 10.48 18.26
CA TYR A 66 9.48 11.47 17.38
C TYR A 66 8.47 12.22 16.51
N THR A 67 8.44 13.54 16.65
CA THR A 67 7.53 14.41 15.93
C THR A 67 8.26 15.23 14.87
N TRP A 68 7.68 15.35 13.69
CA TRP A 68 8.27 16.14 12.60
C TRP A 68 8.19 17.64 12.86
N SER A 69 9.23 18.36 12.45
CA SER A 69 9.15 19.81 12.21
C SER A 69 8.36 20.08 10.93
N PHE A 70 7.97 21.33 10.69
CA PHE A 70 7.35 21.70 9.43
C PHE A 70 8.28 21.43 8.23
N SER A 71 9.58 21.69 8.35
CA SER A 71 10.56 21.38 7.30
C SER A 71 10.65 19.89 6.99
N GLU A 72 10.66 19.03 8.02
CA GLU A 72 10.67 17.57 7.82
C GLU A 72 9.35 17.11 7.18
N PHE A 73 8.21 17.69 7.59
CA PHE A 73 6.93 17.43 6.94
C PHE A 73 6.95 17.78 5.44
N LEU A 74 7.52 18.93 5.05
CA LEU A 74 7.64 19.32 3.64
C LEU A 74 8.54 18.35 2.86
N LYS A 75 9.65 17.92 3.47
CA LYS A 75 10.55 16.94 2.87
C LYS A 75 9.84 15.61 2.65
N GLN A 76 9.15 15.10 3.67
CA GLN A 76 8.39 13.84 3.59
C GLN A 76 7.25 13.93 2.56
N PHE A 77 6.57 15.07 2.46
CA PHE A 77 5.61 15.34 1.40
C PHE A 77 6.25 15.22 0.03
N SER A 78 7.38 15.90 -0.17
CA SER A 78 8.07 15.96 -1.46
C SER A 78 8.54 14.58 -1.90
N GLU A 79 9.12 13.80 -0.99
CA GLU A 79 9.57 12.42 -1.24
C GLU A 79 8.41 11.47 -1.57
N LEU A 80 7.31 11.54 -0.81
CA LEU A 80 6.15 10.69 -1.08
C LEU A 80 5.47 11.06 -2.39
N TYR A 81 5.32 12.37 -2.65
CA TYR A 81 4.66 12.87 -3.84
C TYR A 81 5.50 12.60 -5.10
N SER A 82 6.83 12.73 -5.03
CA SER A 82 7.72 12.37 -6.14
C SER A 82 7.70 10.87 -6.42
N TRP A 83 7.64 10.03 -5.38
CA TRP A 83 7.47 8.59 -5.57
C TRP A 83 6.12 8.24 -6.22
N LEU A 84 5.03 8.90 -5.83
CA LEU A 84 3.74 8.74 -6.52
C LEU A 84 3.79 9.20 -7.99
N ASN A 85 4.52 10.28 -8.28
CA ASN A 85 4.76 10.70 -9.67
C ASN A 85 5.54 9.62 -10.44
N SER A 86 6.55 9.01 -9.84
CA SER A 86 7.35 7.98 -10.51
C SER A 86 6.53 6.75 -10.89
N ILE A 87 5.55 6.34 -10.07
CA ILE A 87 4.61 5.27 -10.41
C ILE A 87 3.71 5.69 -11.58
N GLN A 88 3.18 6.92 -11.52
CA GLN A 88 2.34 7.44 -12.60
C GLN A 88 3.11 7.50 -13.92
N GLU A 89 4.36 7.97 -13.90
CA GLU A 89 5.24 8.01 -15.08
C GLU A 89 5.63 6.60 -15.56
N ALA A 90 5.82 5.65 -14.64
CA ALA A 90 6.10 4.27 -15.03
C ALA A 90 4.91 3.63 -15.77
N VAL A 91 3.68 3.84 -15.30
CA VAL A 91 2.47 3.25 -15.91
C VAL A 91 2.02 4.01 -17.16
N TYR A 92 2.05 5.35 -17.12
CA TYR A 92 1.46 6.20 -18.16
C TYR A 92 2.47 6.99 -18.99
N GLY A 93 3.77 6.92 -18.68
CA GLY A 93 4.81 7.66 -19.42
C GLY A 93 5.14 7.05 -20.78
N LYS A 94 4.74 5.80 -21.02
CA LYS A 94 4.92 5.11 -22.30
C LYS A 94 3.67 4.35 -22.69
N GLU A 95 3.31 4.40 -23.97
CA GLU A 95 2.12 3.74 -24.51
C GLU A 95 2.11 2.22 -24.25
N GLU A 96 3.28 1.58 -24.34
CA GLU A 96 3.47 0.15 -24.11
C GLU A 96 3.11 -0.30 -22.67
N ASN A 97 3.27 0.59 -21.69
CA ASN A 97 3.05 0.27 -20.27
C ASN A 97 1.59 0.42 -19.86
N VAL A 98 0.79 1.17 -20.63
CA VAL A 98 -0.60 1.49 -20.27
C VAL A 98 -1.46 0.23 -20.22
N ILE A 99 -1.15 -0.80 -21.01
CA ILE A 99 -1.90 -2.07 -21.04
C ILE A 99 -1.20 -3.20 -20.27
N ASP A 100 -0.05 -2.93 -19.64
CA ASP A 100 0.73 -3.95 -18.92
C ASP A 100 0.11 -4.21 -17.54
N ARG A 101 -0.74 -5.24 -17.50
CA ARG A 101 -1.39 -5.71 -16.28
C ARG A 101 -0.38 -6.12 -15.20
N SER A 102 0.74 -6.73 -15.58
CA SER A 102 1.73 -7.24 -14.62
C SER A 102 2.47 -6.10 -13.92
N LEU A 103 2.83 -5.07 -14.69
CA LEU A 103 3.41 -3.83 -14.18
C LEU A 103 2.46 -3.13 -13.20
N ARG A 104 1.17 -3.04 -13.55
CA ARG A 104 0.14 -2.46 -12.67
C ARG A 104 0.00 -3.21 -11.35
N VAL A 105 -0.09 -4.55 -11.39
CA VAL A 105 -0.16 -5.37 -10.16
C VAL A 105 1.05 -5.12 -9.28
N SER A 106 2.26 -5.12 -9.85
CA SER A 106 3.51 -4.82 -9.14
C SER A 106 3.45 -3.47 -8.42
N HIS A 107 3.00 -2.41 -9.11
CA HIS A 107 2.90 -1.09 -8.50
C HIS A 107 1.75 -0.95 -7.48
N VAL A 108 0.67 -1.72 -7.61
CA VAL A 108 -0.37 -1.81 -6.56
C VAL A 108 0.23 -2.42 -5.30
N GLU A 109 1.03 -3.47 -5.41
CA GLU A 109 1.73 -4.09 -4.27
C GLU A 109 2.74 -3.13 -3.63
N ASP A 110 3.51 -2.39 -4.43
CA ASP A 110 4.40 -1.33 -3.93
C ASP A 110 3.63 -0.26 -3.13
N MET A 111 2.45 0.13 -3.62
CA MET A 111 1.56 1.05 -2.90
C MET A 111 1.06 0.45 -1.61
N GLN A 112 0.61 -0.80 -1.60
CA GLN A 112 0.19 -1.50 -0.39
C GLN A 112 1.31 -1.55 0.65
N HIS A 113 2.54 -1.85 0.23
CA HIS A 113 3.71 -1.84 1.11
C HIS A 113 3.99 -0.47 1.71
N LYS A 114 3.66 0.64 1.03
CA LYS A 114 3.87 2.01 1.56
C LYS A 114 2.65 2.62 2.25
N VAL A 115 1.55 1.89 2.45
CA VAL A 115 0.36 2.38 3.18
C VAL A 115 0.73 2.90 4.57
N TYR A 116 1.64 2.23 5.29
CA TYR A 116 2.10 2.70 6.59
C TYR A 116 2.75 4.08 6.52
N ARG A 117 3.46 4.39 5.42
CA ARG A 117 4.15 5.68 5.24
C ARG A 117 3.13 6.80 5.00
N ARG A 118 2.05 6.54 4.25
CA ARG A 118 0.90 7.44 4.12
C ARG A 118 0.23 7.70 5.48
N LYS A 119 0.01 6.65 6.27
CA LYS A 119 -0.57 6.78 7.64
C LYS A 119 0.31 7.64 8.53
N LEU A 120 1.61 7.34 8.61
CA LEU A 120 2.57 8.12 9.40
C LEU A 120 2.59 9.59 8.99
N PHE A 121 2.55 9.87 7.68
CA PHE A 121 2.49 11.23 7.16
C PHE A 121 1.23 11.98 7.67
N ASN A 122 0.06 11.35 7.59
CA ASN A 122 -1.19 11.93 8.09
C ASN A 122 -1.16 12.13 9.62
N ASP A 123 -0.63 11.17 10.38
CA ASP A 123 -0.51 11.28 11.83
C ASP A 123 0.41 12.43 12.24
N GLN A 124 1.55 12.58 11.57
CA GLN A 124 2.49 13.67 11.79
C GLN A 124 1.91 15.03 11.37
N ALA A 125 1.14 15.09 10.27
CA ALA A 125 0.40 16.28 9.86
C ALA A 125 -0.58 16.71 10.95
N ASN A 126 -1.38 15.79 11.48
CA ASN A 126 -2.34 16.06 12.55
C ASN A 126 -1.66 16.54 13.85
N ARG A 127 -0.53 15.93 14.21
CA ARG A 127 0.30 16.40 15.35
C ARG A 127 0.85 17.79 15.11
N LEU A 128 1.23 18.13 13.88
CA LEU A 128 1.73 19.44 13.53
C LEU A 128 0.62 20.50 13.60
N LEU A 129 -0.58 20.19 13.11
CA LEU A 129 -1.75 21.07 13.21
C LEU A 129 -2.10 21.42 14.66
N ARG A 130 -1.95 20.47 15.60
CA ARG A 130 -2.20 20.71 17.03
C ARG A 130 -1.19 21.64 17.68
N ARG A 131 0.05 21.70 17.17
CA ARG A 131 1.15 22.47 17.78
C ARG A 131 1.41 23.81 17.08
N CYS A 132 1.16 23.87 15.79
CA CYS A 132 1.46 25.02 14.93
C CYS A 132 0.23 25.38 14.09
N PRO A 133 -0.81 25.98 14.70
CA PRO A 133 -2.04 26.33 13.99
C PRO A 133 -1.82 27.39 12.90
N ASP A 134 -0.75 28.17 12.98
CA ASP A 134 -0.43 29.20 11.98
C ASP A 134 -0.15 28.58 10.58
N MET A 135 0.34 27.33 10.52
CA MET A 135 0.64 26.64 9.25
C MET A 135 -0.52 25.76 8.76
N ARG A 136 -1.71 25.94 9.35
CA ARG A 136 -2.84 25.02 9.19
C ARG A 136 -3.22 24.81 7.74
N ASP A 137 -3.44 25.89 6.99
CA ASP A 137 -3.92 25.81 5.61
C ASP A 137 -2.95 25.04 4.72
N GLU A 138 -1.66 25.32 4.89
CA GLU A 138 -0.60 24.73 4.10
C GLU A 138 -0.39 23.23 4.43
N VAL A 139 -0.49 22.85 5.70
CA VAL A 139 -0.45 21.45 6.14
C VAL A 139 -1.68 20.69 5.65
N MET A 140 -2.88 21.28 5.79
CA MET A 140 -4.13 20.68 5.30
C MET A 140 -4.12 20.51 3.79
N TRP A 141 -3.67 21.52 3.04
CA TRP A 141 -3.59 21.46 1.59
C TRP A 141 -2.66 20.36 1.12
N ARG A 142 -1.45 20.25 1.70
CA ARG A 142 -0.51 19.17 1.34
C ARG A 142 -1.05 17.78 1.71
N MET A 143 -1.68 17.66 2.87
CA MET A 143 -2.30 16.43 3.30
C MET A 143 -3.43 16.00 2.36
N ALA A 144 -4.34 16.91 2.02
CA ALA A 144 -5.40 16.65 1.06
C ALA A 144 -4.80 16.28 -0.31
N ARG A 145 -3.85 17.07 -0.81
CA ARG A 145 -3.21 16.87 -2.12
C ARG A 145 -2.54 15.51 -2.24
N LEU A 146 -1.78 15.09 -1.22
CA LEU A 146 -1.13 13.78 -1.21
C LEU A 146 -2.16 12.64 -1.18
N ASN A 147 -3.17 12.74 -0.30
CA ASN A 147 -4.20 11.72 -0.16
C ASN A 147 -5.04 11.58 -1.44
N SER A 148 -5.43 12.69 -2.06
CA SER A 148 -6.14 12.69 -3.34
C SER A 148 -5.30 12.10 -4.46
N LYS A 149 -3.99 12.40 -4.54
CA LYS A 149 -3.10 11.78 -5.54
C LYS A 149 -2.98 10.28 -5.31
N TRP A 150 -2.83 9.85 -4.06
CA TRP A 150 -2.77 8.43 -3.71
C TRP A 150 -4.04 7.69 -4.14
N GLU A 151 -5.22 8.20 -3.78
CA GLU A 151 -6.50 7.58 -4.10
C GLU A 151 -6.78 7.55 -5.60
N MET A 152 -6.48 8.65 -6.30
CA MET A 152 -6.57 8.70 -7.76
C MET A 152 -5.68 7.63 -8.39
N LEU A 153 -4.41 7.56 -7.97
CA LEU A 153 -3.46 6.64 -8.55
C LEU A 153 -3.83 5.19 -8.25
N GLU A 154 -4.17 4.88 -7.00
CA GLU A 154 -4.62 3.56 -6.58
C GLU A 154 -5.84 3.09 -7.39
N GLN A 155 -6.83 3.96 -7.62
CA GLN A 155 -7.98 3.66 -8.48
C GLN A 155 -7.59 3.46 -9.94
N ALA A 156 -6.65 4.28 -10.44
CA ALA A 156 -6.23 4.26 -11.84
C ALA A 156 -5.39 3.01 -12.17
N ILE A 157 -4.51 2.57 -11.26
CA ILE A 157 -3.61 1.44 -11.52
C ILE A 157 -4.19 0.09 -11.08
N THR A 158 -5.20 0.06 -10.20
CA THR A 158 -5.80 -1.21 -9.75
C THR A 158 -6.51 -1.93 -10.89
N PRO A 159 -6.03 -3.11 -11.32
CA PRO A 159 -6.67 -3.84 -12.41
C PRO A 159 -8.06 -4.34 -12.00
N CYS A 160 -9.01 -4.33 -12.94
CA CYS A 160 -10.34 -4.87 -12.69
C CYS A 160 -10.27 -6.39 -12.44
N LYS A 161 -10.95 -6.89 -11.39
CA LYS A 161 -11.08 -8.32 -11.11
C LYS A 161 -11.93 -8.95 -12.21
N SER A 162 -11.28 -9.50 -13.24
CA SER A 162 -11.94 -10.24 -14.31
C SER A 162 -12.08 -11.70 -13.88
N ASN A 163 -13.20 -12.34 -14.23
CA ASN A 163 -13.51 -13.71 -13.81
C ASN A 163 -12.42 -14.70 -14.25
N PRO A 164 -12.06 -15.69 -13.41
CA PRO A 164 -10.94 -16.61 -13.64
C PRO A 164 -11.15 -17.65 -14.78
N GLY A 165 -12.06 -17.39 -15.73
CA GLY A 165 -12.40 -18.31 -16.83
C GLY A 165 -12.26 -17.72 -18.24
N GLN A 166 -11.96 -16.43 -18.40
CA GLN A 166 -11.62 -15.86 -19.70
C GLN A 166 -10.11 -15.73 -19.80
N LEU A 167 -9.53 -16.59 -20.64
CA LEU A 167 -8.14 -16.56 -21.04
C LEU A 167 -7.80 -15.16 -21.58
N ASP A 168 -6.96 -14.46 -20.80
CA ASP A 168 -5.77 -13.71 -21.20
C ASP A 168 -5.86 -12.81 -22.46
N VAL A 169 -5.44 -11.54 -22.32
CA VAL A 169 -5.28 -10.46 -23.33
C VAL A 169 -6.34 -9.33 -23.32
N CYS A 170 -7.60 -9.51 -22.87
CA CYS A 170 -8.63 -8.46 -23.08
C CYS A 170 -8.88 -7.42 -21.95
N THR A 171 -8.15 -7.40 -20.82
CA THR A 171 -8.67 -6.74 -19.60
C THR A 171 -7.83 -5.60 -18.98
N ASP A 172 -7.29 -4.71 -19.83
CA ASP A 172 -6.88 -3.35 -19.38
C ASP A 172 -7.52 -2.25 -20.25
N VAL A 173 -7.83 -2.53 -21.52
CA VAL A 173 -8.52 -1.56 -22.40
C VAL A 173 -9.88 -1.13 -21.84
N GLU A 174 -10.66 -2.06 -21.28
CA GLU A 174 -11.95 -1.72 -20.66
C GLU A 174 -11.80 -0.84 -19.42
N HIS A 175 -10.76 -1.09 -18.63
CA HIS A 175 -10.43 -0.29 -17.45
C HIS A 175 -9.98 1.11 -17.85
N GLU A 176 -9.12 1.23 -18.86
CA GLU A 176 -8.68 2.51 -19.41
C GLU A 176 -9.84 3.31 -20.02
N VAL A 177 -10.74 2.67 -20.77
CA VAL A 177 -11.97 3.31 -21.27
C VAL A 177 -12.84 3.80 -20.11
N LYS A 178 -12.92 3.06 -19.01
CA LYS A 178 -13.66 3.47 -17.80
C LYS A 178 -12.99 4.66 -17.12
N CYS A 179 -11.67 4.66 -16.98
CA CYS A 179 -10.88 5.77 -16.45
C CYS A 179 -11.10 7.03 -17.30
N LEU A 180 -10.98 6.92 -18.63
CA LEU A 180 -11.24 8.02 -19.56
C LEU A 180 -12.68 8.55 -19.44
N ARG A 181 -13.69 7.67 -19.41
CA ARG A 181 -15.09 8.09 -19.23
C ARG A 181 -15.34 8.77 -17.89
N LYS A 182 -14.65 8.37 -16.82
CA LYS A 182 -14.74 9.03 -15.52
C LYS A 182 -14.09 10.41 -15.60
N TRP A 183 -12.88 10.49 -16.13
CA TRP A 183 -12.17 11.76 -16.29
C TRP A 183 -12.94 12.75 -17.16
N ILE A 184 -13.52 12.31 -18.28
CA ILE A 184 -14.37 13.16 -19.12
C ILE A 184 -15.54 13.71 -18.33
N ARG A 185 -16.28 12.88 -17.58
CA ARG A 185 -17.41 13.32 -16.75
C ARG A 185 -16.98 14.30 -15.66
N ASP A 186 -15.87 14.03 -14.99
CA ASP A 186 -15.35 14.92 -13.95
C ASP A 186 -14.91 16.26 -14.58
N MET A 187 -14.25 16.23 -15.74
CA MET A 187 -13.88 17.44 -16.47
C MET A 187 -15.08 18.21 -17.00
N GLU A 188 -16.08 17.54 -17.57
CA GLU A 188 -17.35 18.15 -17.99
C GLU A 188 -18.08 18.81 -16.80
N SER A 189 -18.02 18.19 -15.61
CA SER A 189 -18.58 18.78 -14.39
C SER A 189 -17.82 20.01 -13.90
N ARG A 190 -16.50 20.05 -14.12
CA ARG A 190 -15.66 21.23 -13.83
C ARG A 190 -15.83 22.32 -14.89
N LEU A 191 -16.14 21.91 -16.12
CA LEU A 191 -16.36 22.75 -17.28
C LEU A 191 -17.85 23.09 -17.48
N GLN A 192 -18.70 22.93 -16.45
CA GLN A 192 -20.13 23.33 -16.41
C GLN A 192 -20.34 24.59 -17.26
N PRO A 193 -21.43 24.61 -18.05
CA PRO A 193 -21.44 25.17 -19.39
C PRO A 193 -20.77 26.53 -19.42
N LEU A 194 -19.89 26.71 -20.42
CA LEU A 194 -19.53 28.03 -20.95
C LEU A 194 -20.80 28.65 -21.52
N ASP A 195 -21.75 28.99 -20.64
CA ASP A 195 -23.00 29.60 -21.00
C ASP A 195 -22.74 31.07 -21.22
N PHE A 196 -22.16 31.37 -22.39
CA PHE A 196 -22.07 32.74 -22.90
C PHE A 196 -23.46 33.29 -23.29
N ARG A 197 -24.54 32.53 -23.03
CA ARG A 197 -25.93 32.92 -23.27
C ARG A 197 -26.73 33.12 -21.98
N VAL A 198 -26.06 33.38 -20.85
CA VAL A 198 -26.70 34.11 -19.74
C VAL A 198 -26.93 35.54 -20.23
N GLY A 199 -28.11 35.80 -20.78
CA GLY A 199 -28.54 37.15 -21.13
C GLY A 199 -28.39 38.09 -19.94
N ASP A 200 -27.66 39.19 -20.13
CA ASP A 200 -27.58 40.37 -19.27
C ASP A 200 -27.05 40.23 -17.82
N GLY A 201 -25.84 39.69 -17.60
CA GLY A 201 -25.17 39.98 -16.32
C GLY A 201 -23.93 39.18 -15.95
N TRP A 202 -22.83 39.31 -16.70
CA TRP A 202 -21.50 39.07 -16.13
C TRP A 202 -20.85 40.43 -15.89
N SER A 203 -20.55 40.75 -14.64
CA SER A 203 -19.73 41.91 -14.31
C SER A 203 -18.28 41.68 -14.75
N LEU A 204 -17.55 42.76 -15.03
CA LEU A 204 -16.12 42.70 -15.39
C LEU A 204 -15.31 41.93 -14.32
N GLN A 205 -15.69 42.09 -13.05
CA GLN A 205 -15.05 41.44 -11.91
C GLN A 205 -15.28 39.92 -11.89
N GLU A 206 -16.50 39.44 -12.18
CA GLU A 206 -16.79 38.00 -12.28
C GLU A 206 -16.05 37.34 -13.44
N LEU A 207 -15.84 38.10 -14.53
CA LEU A 207 -15.04 37.67 -15.68
C LEU A 207 -13.55 37.56 -15.34
N GLU A 208 -13.02 38.53 -14.58
CA GLU A 208 -11.63 38.50 -14.10
C GLU A 208 -11.41 37.39 -13.07
N GLU A 209 -12.31 37.17 -12.12
CA GLU A 209 -12.24 36.04 -11.17
C GLU A 209 -12.28 34.69 -11.90
N LYS A 210 -13.19 34.51 -12.87
CA LYS A 210 -13.22 33.30 -13.71
C LYS A 210 -11.95 33.11 -14.52
N ALA A 211 -11.32 34.20 -14.99
CA ALA A 211 -10.05 34.13 -15.71
C ALA A 211 -8.91 33.68 -14.78
N TRP A 212 -8.92 34.09 -13.51
CA TRP A 212 -7.98 33.63 -12.49
C TRP A 212 -8.20 32.17 -12.08
N GLU A 213 -9.44 31.68 -12.04
CA GLU A 213 -9.75 30.26 -11.73
C GLU A 213 -9.18 29.26 -12.76
N HIS A 214 -8.86 29.73 -13.96
CA HIS A 214 -8.41 28.91 -15.09
C HIS A 214 -6.95 29.16 -15.51
N MET A 215 -6.19 29.96 -14.75
CA MET A 215 -4.75 30.23 -14.95
C MET A 215 -3.89 29.50 -13.92
#